data_AF-A0A2N3A098-F1
#
_entry.id   AF-A0A2N3A098-F1
#
_cell.length_a   1.000
_cell.length_b   1.000
_cell.length_c   1.000
_cell.angle_alpha   90.00
_cell.angle_beta   90.00
_cell.angle_gamma   90.00
#
_symmetry.space_group_name_H-M   'P 1'
#
loop_
_entity.id
_entity.type
_entity.pdbx_description
1 polymer ?
#
loop_
_entity_poly.entity_id
_entity_poly.type
_entity_poly.pdbx_seq_one_letter_code
_entity_poly.pdbx_strand_id
1 'polypeptide(L)'
;MKHLLITFLSVIFIHHPGFAQKLSCDYGEIQMRIISKTGLELKSGAEEDSITLITVPYWAKVDVCLDIEKADTVNSTFGDWRKVNYNGLNGYMFDGFLTETYTSYETPKDIRIMVEGYLCAPLNFDPTLFWYGIYRTKTADSLIRVDIEFNKLNFERMEEMEGGIILIRTNLSDKMKSMLLIGSNKPLSEKIVSYNNNPIDPHTLYPGQRKTVYTWNSIQRYGNALNLNAIGTFKDSQHGVVLENYQLRLTNIQDNHKTQDISDNFSFKGESGMVRLIWFGDIDDDNKVDLLFSASSTSENQLTLLLSSKAMNDNFVGKADDWTNYNCY
;
A
#
# COMPACT_ATOMS: atom_id res chain seq x y z
N MET A 1 3.54 -44.45 55.71
CA MET A 1 2.57 -43.52 55.10
C MET A 1 2.87 -42.11 55.62
N LYS A 2 3.56 -41.29 54.83
CA LYS A 2 3.79 -39.86 55.12
C LYS A 2 3.24 -39.09 53.93
N HIS A 3 2.12 -38.39 54.12
CA HIS A 3 1.54 -37.51 53.11
C HIS A 3 2.29 -36.17 53.13
N LEU A 4 2.88 -35.82 51.99
CA LEU A 4 3.49 -34.53 51.73
C LEU A 4 2.41 -33.61 51.16
N LEU A 5 2.01 -32.60 51.93
CA LEU A 5 1.05 -31.58 51.54
C LEU A 5 1.80 -30.49 50.76
N ILE A 6 1.60 -30.42 49.45
CA ILE A 6 2.16 -29.35 48.60
C ILE A 6 1.10 -28.25 48.52
N THR A 7 1.38 -27.12 49.18
CA THR A 7 0.52 -25.92 49.15
C THR A 7 0.83 -25.12 47.89
N PHE A 8 -0.09 -25.10 46.93
CA PHE A 8 -0.03 -24.24 45.75
C PHE A 8 -0.36 -22.79 46.17
N LEU A 9 0.63 -21.92 46.18
CA LEU A 9 0.45 -20.48 46.40
C LEU A 9 0.05 -19.83 45.06
N SER A 10 -1.25 -19.66 44.85
CA SER A 10 -1.79 -18.92 43.70
C SER A 10 -1.55 -17.42 43.89
N VAL A 11 -0.56 -16.88 43.17
CA VAL A 11 -0.34 -15.42 43.07
C VAL A 11 -1.44 -14.83 42.18
N ILE A 12 -2.43 -14.20 42.80
CA ILE A 12 -3.47 -13.42 42.11
C ILE A 12 -2.84 -12.09 41.74
N PHE A 13 -2.44 -11.92 40.48
CA PHE A 13 -2.12 -10.61 39.92
C PHE A 13 -3.41 -9.79 39.79
N ILE A 14 -3.72 -8.97 40.80
CA ILE A 14 -4.75 -7.95 40.71
C ILE A 14 -4.25 -6.89 39.72
N HIS A 15 -4.60 -7.05 38.44
CA HIS A 15 -4.47 -5.99 37.45
C HIS A 15 -5.39 -4.84 37.89
N HIS A 16 -4.82 -3.87 38.60
CA HIS A 16 -5.47 -2.58 38.73
C HIS A 16 -5.51 -2.00 37.31
N PRO A 17 -6.69 -1.69 36.74
CA PRO A 17 -6.72 -0.87 35.55
C PRO A 17 -6.08 0.46 35.95
N GLY A 18 -4.81 0.63 35.62
CA GLY A 18 -4.14 1.92 35.75
C GLY A 18 -5.03 2.93 35.04
N PHE A 19 -5.42 3.99 35.74
CA PHE A 19 -6.14 5.10 35.15
C PHE A 19 -5.31 5.64 34.00
N ALA A 20 -5.62 5.20 32.78
CA ALA A 20 -5.01 5.73 31.57
C ALA A 20 -5.35 7.21 31.53
N GLN A 21 -4.33 8.06 31.62
CA GLN A 21 -4.52 9.49 31.53
C GLN A 21 -4.90 9.79 30.08
N LYS A 22 -6.15 10.20 29.88
CA LYS A 22 -6.64 10.61 28.56
C LYS A 22 -5.78 11.78 28.05
N LEU A 23 -5.37 11.70 26.79
CA LEU A 23 -4.70 12.82 26.13
C LEU A 23 -5.68 14.01 26.07
N SER A 24 -5.25 15.16 26.59
CA SER A 24 -6.00 16.41 26.47
C SER A 24 -5.33 17.23 25.38
N CYS A 25 -6.02 17.37 24.24
CA CYS A 25 -5.66 18.20 23.09
C CYS A 25 -6.71 19.29 22.93
N ASP A 26 -6.30 20.47 22.47
CA ASP A 26 -7.22 21.61 22.32
C ASP A 26 -7.95 21.56 20.97
N TYR A 27 -7.29 21.02 19.93
CA TYR A 27 -7.85 20.90 18.56
C TYR A 27 -8.18 19.47 18.13
N GLY A 28 -8.17 18.51 19.05
CA GLY A 28 -8.47 17.11 18.77
C GLY A 28 -7.22 16.25 18.56
N GLU A 29 -7.45 14.96 18.31
CA GLU A 29 -6.42 13.93 18.20
C GLU A 29 -6.55 13.15 16.89
N ILE A 30 -5.42 12.78 16.31
CA ILE A 30 -5.31 11.87 15.16
C ILE A 30 -4.45 10.67 15.52
N GLN A 31 -4.61 9.58 14.79
CA GLN A 31 -3.77 8.39 14.96
C GLN A 31 -2.66 8.36 13.92
N MET A 32 -1.42 8.24 14.38
CA MET A 32 -0.24 8.15 13.51
C MET A 32 0.56 6.89 13.81
N ARG A 33 1.40 6.49 12.85
CA ARG A 33 2.37 5.40 12.98
C ARG A 33 3.79 5.95 13.04
N ILE A 34 4.65 5.26 13.79
CA ILE A 34 6.09 5.54 13.80
C ILE A 34 6.74 4.94 12.56
N ILE A 35 7.39 5.76 11.73
CA ILE A 35 8.07 5.31 10.51
C ILE A 35 9.58 5.09 10.67
N SER A 36 10.17 5.49 11.79
CA SER A 36 11.56 5.21 12.11
C SER A 36 11.76 3.73 12.44
N LYS A 37 12.64 3.03 11.70
CA LYS A 37 12.94 1.59 11.88
C LYS A 37 13.49 1.25 13.27
N THR A 38 14.15 2.20 13.93
CA THR A 38 14.68 2.03 15.29
C THR A 38 13.65 2.37 16.38
N GLY A 39 12.42 2.73 16.00
CA GLY A 39 11.44 3.32 16.90
C GLY A 39 11.63 4.83 17.05
N LEU A 40 10.82 5.44 17.91
CA LEU A 40 10.83 6.86 18.21
C LEU A 40 10.72 7.09 19.72
N GLU A 41 11.51 8.03 20.22
CA GLU A 41 11.53 8.38 21.63
C GLU A 41 10.31 9.21 22.00
N LEU A 42 9.58 8.79 23.04
CA LEU A 42 8.60 9.62 23.74
C LEU A 42 9.35 10.39 24.83
N LYS A 43 9.37 11.72 24.72
CA LYS A 43 10.11 12.61 25.62
C LYS A 43 9.19 13.31 26.62
N SER A 44 9.77 13.76 27.73
CA SER A 44 9.07 14.54 28.75
C SER A 44 8.76 15.97 28.31
N GLY A 45 9.45 16.48 27.28
CA GLY A 45 9.31 17.84 26.75
C GLY A 45 9.53 17.88 25.24
N ALA A 46 9.10 18.99 24.62
CA ALA A 46 9.11 19.24 23.19
C ALA A 46 10.49 19.69 22.65
N GLU A 47 11.53 18.90 22.94
CA GLU A 47 12.92 19.18 22.55
C GLU A 47 13.76 17.90 22.54
N GLU A 48 14.85 17.87 21.77
CA GLU A 48 15.69 16.68 21.59
C GLU A 48 16.38 16.24 22.89
N ASP A 49 16.84 17.18 23.70
CA ASP A 49 17.60 16.92 24.94
C ASP A 49 16.70 16.58 26.15
N SER A 50 15.38 16.62 25.99
CA SER A 50 14.44 16.26 27.05
C SER A 50 14.54 14.79 27.43
N ILE A 51 14.16 14.47 28.68
CA ILE A 51 14.25 13.12 29.24
C ILE A 51 13.43 12.15 28.39
N THR A 52 14.06 11.10 27.86
CA THR A 52 13.37 10.01 27.19
C THR A 52 12.61 9.18 28.21
N LEU A 53 11.28 9.14 28.09
CA LEU A 53 10.39 8.36 28.94
C LEU A 53 10.38 6.89 28.51
N ILE A 54 10.30 6.66 27.19
CA ILE A 54 10.33 5.33 26.56
C ILE A 54 10.72 5.47 25.08
N THR A 55 11.26 4.41 24.47
CA THR A 55 11.35 4.29 23.01
C THR A 55 10.19 3.43 22.52
N VAL A 56 9.32 4.04 21.72
CA VAL A 56 8.14 3.38 21.15
C VAL A 56 8.55 2.70 19.83
N PRO A 57 8.20 1.42 19.62
CA PRO A 57 8.75 0.64 18.50
C PRO A 57 8.25 1.10 17.13
N TYR A 58 9.01 0.72 16.10
CA TYR A 58 8.63 0.92 14.70
C TYR A 58 7.21 0.42 14.42
N TRP A 59 6.47 1.20 13.64
CA TRP A 59 5.09 0.95 13.26
C TRP A 59 4.09 0.87 14.44
N ALA A 60 4.49 1.24 15.66
CA ALA A 60 3.52 1.42 16.73
C ALA A 60 2.55 2.56 16.38
N LYS A 61 1.30 2.40 16.79
CA LYS A 61 0.28 3.43 16.70
C LYS A 61 0.34 4.31 17.94
N VAL A 62 0.20 5.61 17.74
CA VAL A 62 0.16 6.63 18.78
C VAL A 62 -0.98 7.61 18.51
N ASP A 63 -1.59 8.13 19.57
CA ASP A 63 -2.57 9.21 19.47
C ASP A 63 -1.82 10.55 19.59
N VAL A 64 -2.02 11.46 18.64
CA VAL A 64 -1.23 12.68 18.47
C VAL A 64 -2.16 13.89 18.48
N CYS A 65 -1.82 14.91 19.28
CA CYS A 65 -2.55 16.18 19.25
C CYS A 65 -2.25 16.95 17.95
N LEU A 66 -3.28 17.59 17.40
CA LEU A 66 -3.14 18.50 16.26
C LEU A 66 -2.41 19.81 16.63
N ASP A 67 -2.36 20.14 17.92
CA ASP A 67 -1.54 21.21 18.48
C ASP A 67 -0.05 21.04 18.13
N ILE A 68 0.55 22.11 17.60
CA ILE A 68 2.00 22.22 17.42
C ILE A 68 2.57 22.91 18.65
N GLU A 69 3.46 22.20 19.35
CA GLU A 69 4.15 22.76 20.52
C GLU A 69 5.37 23.57 20.09
N LYS A 70 6.14 23.04 19.13
CA LYS A 70 7.36 23.65 18.61
C LYS A 70 7.77 23.03 17.28
N ALA A 71 8.05 23.86 16.27
CA ALA A 71 8.74 23.44 15.06
C ALA A 71 10.26 23.26 15.32
N ASP A 72 10.87 22.23 14.75
CA ASP A 72 12.28 21.90 14.96
C ASP A 72 12.91 21.16 13.76
N THR A 73 14.22 20.93 13.81
CA THR A 73 14.93 20.06 12.86
C THR A 73 15.75 19.03 13.62
N VAL A 74 15.35 17.77 13.53
CA VAL A 74 16.02 16.63 14.18
C VAL A 74 16.61 15.72 13.10
N ASN A 75 17.91 15.46 13.15
CA ASN A 75 18.61 14.61 12.16
C ASN A 75 18.32 14.98 10.70
N SER A 76 18.43 16.27 10.37
CA SER A 76 18.13 16.83 9.03
C SER A 76 16.70 16.63 8.56
N THR A 77 15.80 16.22 9.45
CA THR A 77 14.36 16.11 9.20
C THR A 77 13.70 17.28 9.92
N PHE A 78 13.09 18.21 9.17
CA PHE A 78 12.24 19.23 9.76
C PHE A 78 10.95 18.59 10.30
N GLY A 79 10.19 19.26 11.16
CA GLY A 79 8.92 18.76 11.68
C GLY A 79 8.50 19.48 12.94
N ASP A 80 7.45 18.98 13.57
CA ASP A 80 6.89 19.55 14.79
C ASP A 80 7.01 18.58 15.96
N TRP A 81 7.37 19.12 17.11
CA TRP A 81 7.10 18.46 18.38
C TRP A 81 5.62 18.54 18.68
N ARG A 82 5.02 17.37 18.89
CA ARG A 82 3.60 17.22 19.21
C ARG A 82 3.44 16.44 20.49
N LYS A 83 2.39 16.78 21.24
CA LYS A 83 1.97 16.01 22.40
C LYS A 83 1.34 14.71 21.94
N VAL A 84 1.73 13.60 22.56
CA VAL A 84 1.38 12.24 22.15
C VAL A 84 0.97 11.40 23.36
N ASN A 85 0.04 10.46 23.15
CA ASN A 85 -0.23 9.36 24.05
C ASN A 85 0.17 8.03 23.42
N TYR A 86 0.89 7.22 24.18
CA TYR A 86 1.16 5.84 23.85
C TYR A 86 0.84 4.94 25.04
N ASN A 87 -0.18 4.08 24.89
CA ASN A 87 -0.62 3.15 25.94
C ASN A 87 -0.87 3.83 27.31
N GLY A 88 -1.45 5.03 27.30
CA GLY A 88 -1.75 5.79 28.52
C GLY A 88 -0.59 6.64 29.06
N LEU A 89 0.60 6.56 28.46
CA LEU A 89 1.74 7.43 28.80
C LEU A 89 1.74 8.66 27.89
N ASN A 90 1.63 9.84 28.50
CA ASN A 90 1.68 11.12 27.80
C ASN A 90 3.11 11.65 27.73
N GLY A 91 3.46 12.28 26.60
CA GLY A 91 4.74 12.95 26.40
C GLY A 91 4.74 13.70 25.08
N TYR A 92 5.93 13.89 24.52
CA TYR A 92 6.15 14.59 23.25
C TYR A 92 6.94 13.72 22.28
N MET A 93 6.60 13.79 21.01
CA MET A 93 7.35 13.16 19.92
C MET A 93 7.53 14.14 18.77
N PHE A 94 8.62 13.95 18.02
CA PHE A 94 8.89 14.70 16.80
C PHE A 94 8.19 14.05 15.60
N ASP A 95 7.24 14.78 15.00
CA ASP A 95 6.34 14.27 13.96
C ASP A 95 7.02 14.06 12.59
N GLY A 96 8.28 14.49 12.46
CA GLY A 96 9.15 14.19 11.31
C GLY A 96 9.30 12.68 11.08
N PHE A 97 9.07 11.87 12.11
CA PHE A 97 9.12 10.40 12.08
C PHE A 97 7.76 9.74 12.33
N LEU A 98 6.67 10.50 12.15
CA LEU A 98 5.29 10.03 12.23
C LEU A 98 4.61 10.13 10.86
N THR A 99 3.65 9.25 10.60
CA THR A 99 2.81 9.26 9.40
C THR A 99 1.36 8.99 9.75
N GLU A 100 0.44 9.63 9.05
CA GLU A 100 -0.97 9.29 9.13
C GLU A 100 -1.29 7.93 8.49
N THR A 101 -2.25 7.24 9.08
CA THR A 101 -2.79 5.99 8.55
C THR A 101 -4.30 6.03 8.56
N TYR A 102 -4.95 5.63 7.46
CA TYR A 102 -6.39 5.39 7.46
C TYR A 102 -6.73 4.00 7.96
N THR A 103 -7.84 3.91 8.70
CA THR A 103 -8.36 2.65 9.25
C THR A 103 -8.63 1.59 8.18
N SER A 104 -9.00 1.99 6.96
CA SER A 104 -9.17 1.07 5.82
C SER A 104 -7.88 0.32 5.48
N TYR A 105 -6.73 1.00 5.57
CA TYR A 105 -5.41 0.40 5.34
C TYR A 105 -4.85 -0.33 6.57
N GLU A 106 -5.48 -0.20 7.72
CA GLU A 106 -5.08 -0.93 8.94
C GLU A 106 -5.70 -2.32 9.03
N THR A 107 -6.67 -2.64 8.15
CA THR A 107 -7.24 -3.98 8.08
C THR A 107 -6.20 -4.98 7.57
N PRO A 108 -5.98 -6.12 8.26
CA PRO A 108 -5.04 -7.14 7.78
C PRO A 108 -5.44 -7.64 6.39
N LYS A 109 -4.49 -7.63 5.46
CA LYS A 109 -4.64 -8.18 4.11
C LYS A 109 -3.51 -9.14 3.81
N ASP A 110 -3.81 -10.21 3.08
CA ASP A 110 -2.80 -11.17 2.65
C ASP A 110 -1.82 -10.56 1.65
N ILE A 111 -2.30 -9.62 0.83
CA ILE A 111 -1.55 -8.96 -0.24
C ILE A 111 -1.78 -7.46 -0.11
N ARG A 112 -0.71 -6.68 -0.29
CA ARG A 112 -0.77 -5.21 -0.38
C ARG A 112 0.04 -4.71 -1.55
N ILE A 113 -0.37 -3.58 -2.13
CA ILE A 113 0.39 -2.89 -3.17
C ILE A 113 0.75 -1.46 -2.78
N MET A 114 1.95 -1.04 -3.18
CA MET A 114 2.44 0.34 -3.09
C MET A 114 3.34 0.67 -4.29
N VAL A 115 3.81 1.92 -4.41
CA VAL A 115 4.84 2.33 -5.38
C VAL A 115 5.92 3.16 -4.69
N GLU A 116 7.14 3.09 -5.22
CA GLU A 116 8.22 4.00 -4.82
C GLU A 116 7.98 5.43 -5.32
N GLY A 117 8.39 6.40 -4.51
CA GLY A 117 8.32 7.82 -4.84
C GLY A 117 7.64 8.64 -3.76
N TYR A 118 7.28 9.86 -4.14
CA TYR A 118 6.57 10.80 -3.29
C TYR A 118 5.11 10.39 -3.16
N LEU A 119 4.62 10.43 -1.92
CA LEU A 119 3.28 10.03 -1.54
C LEU A 119 2.64 11.14 -0.72
N CYS A 120 1.43 11.54 -1.14
CA CYS A 120 0.54 12.43 -0.42
C CYS A 120 -0.77 11.74 -0.03
N ALA A 121 -0.70 10.46 0.29
CA ALA A 121 -1.82 9.66 0.76
C ALA A 121 -1.37 8.75 1.91
N PRO A 122 -2.31 8.16 2.66
CA PRO A 122 -1.90 7.22 3.70
C PRO A 122 -1.22 5.97 3.16
N LEU A 123 -0.27 5.50 3.97
CA LEU A 123 0.54 4.33 3.63
C LEU A 123 -0.31 3.06 3.65
N ASN A 124 -0.29 2.31 2.55
CA ASN A 124 -0.81 0.95 2.48
C ASN A 124 0.29 -0.07 2.84
N PHE A 125 0.88 0.13 4.01
CA PHE A 125 2.03 -0.64 4.49
C PHE A 125 1.67 -1.51 5.70
N ASP A 126 2.31 -2.66 5.77
CA ASP A 126 2.23 -3.58 6.91
C ASP A 126 3.62 -4.23 7.07
N PRO A 127 4.32 -3.97 8.19
CA PRO A 127 5.67 -4.48 8.41
C PRO A 127 5.71 -6.00 8.65
N THR A 128 4.56 -6.64 8.86
CA THR A 128 4.49 -8.10 9.03
C THR A 128 4.52 -8.85 7.70
N LEU A 129 4.34 -8.14 6.58
CA LEU A 129 4.39 -8.71 5.23
C LEU A 129 5.83 -8.84 4.72
N PHE A 130 6.04 -9.83 3.85
CA PHE A 130 7.24 -9.94 3.03
C PHE A 130 7.10 -9.01 1.83
N TRP A 131 7.97 -8.01 1.72
CA TRP A 131 7.92 -7.01 0.66
C TRP A 131 8.83 -7.37 -0.53
N TYR A 132 8.30 -7.14 -1.72
CA TYR A 132 8.95 -7.39 -3.00
C TYR A 132 8.76 -6.20 -3.93
N GLY A 133 9.75 -5.95 -4.79
CA GLY A 133 9.63 -5.01 -5.90
C GLY A 133 9.58 -5.75 -7.24
N ILE A 134 8.74 -5.28 -8.15
CA ILE A 134 8.81 -5.66 -9.57
C ILE A 134 9.78 -4.71 -10.27
N TYR A 135 10.89 -5.25 -10.77
CA TYR A 135 11.93 -4.49 -11.43
C TYR A 135 12.01 -4.83 -12.92
N ARG A 136 11.86 -3.81 -13.75
CA ARG A 136 11.91 -3.96 -15.21
C ARG A 136 13.33 -3.89 -15.73
N THR A 137 13.69 -4.89 -16.51
CA THR A 137 14.90 -4.93 -17.33
C THR A 137 14.54 -4.85 -18.82
N LYS A 138 15.55 -4.86 -19.69
CA LYS A 138 15.35 -4.86 -21.15
C LYS A 138 14.57 -6.07 -21.66
N THR A 139 14.62 -7.20 -20.96
CA THR A 139 14.08 -8.48 -21.44
C THR A 139 12.97 -9.03 -20.57
N ALA A 140 12.86 -8.60 -19.32
CA ALA A 140 11.95 -9.19 -18.35
C ALA A 140 11.67 -8.26 -17.16
N ASP A 141 10.57 -8.54 -16.47
CA ASP A 141 10.24 -8.00 -15.16
C ASP A 141 10.53 -9.08 -14.11
N SER A 142 11.31 -8.74 -13.10
CA SER A 142 11.73 -9.65 -12.02
C SER A 142 11.12 -9.23 -10.70
N LEU A 143 10.65 -10.21 -9.93
CA LEU A 143 10.22 -10.02 -8.55
C LEU A 143 11.41 -10.26 -7.63
N ILE A 144 11.77 -9.24 -6.86
CA ILE A 144 12.96 -9.24 -5.99
C ILE A 144 12.52 -8.85 -4.58
N ARG A 145 13.03 -9.53 -3.55
CA ARG A 145 12.72 -9.19 -2.16
C ARG A 145 13.39 -7.88 -1.76
N VAL A 146 12.69 -7.02 -1.02
CA VAL A 146 13.17 -5.68 -0.66
C VAL A 146 12.85 -5.31 0.78
N ASP A 147 13.63 -4.39 1.32
CA ASP A 147 13.30 -3.67 2.55
C ASP A 147 12.74 -2.29 2.18
N ILE A 148 11.60 -1.92 2.77
CA ILE A 148 10.96 -0.61 2.55
C ILE A 148 11.52 0.41 3.53
N GLU A 149 11.71 1.64 3.05
CA GLU A 149 12.14 2.80 3.81
C GLU A 149 11.25 4.00 3.54
N PHE A 150 11.01 4.77 4.61
CA PHE A 150 10.19 5.97 4.58
C PHE A 150 11.02 7.15 5.05
N ASN A 151 10.97 8.24 4.30
CA ASN A 151 11.53 9.53 4.71
C ASN A 151 10.44 10.59 4.57
N LYS A 152 10.13 11.31 5.65
CA LYS A 152 9.27 12.49 5.54
C LYS A 152 10.11 13.60 4.91
N LEU A 153 9.62 14.14 3.81
CA LEU A 153 10.21 15.27 3.13
C LEU A 153 9.43 16.51 3.52
N ASN A 154 10.16 17.50 3.99
CA ASN A 154 9.59 18.78 4.33
C ASN A 154 10.10 19.83 3.36
N PHE A 155 9.14 20.46 2.69
CA PHE A 155 9.37 21.66 1.92
C PHE A 155 8.98 22.83 2.82
N GLU A 156 9.94 23.68 3.19
CA GLU A 156 9.73 24.90 4.00
C GLU A 156 8.65 25.87 3.46
N ARG A 157 8.05 25.58 2.30
CA ARG A 157 7.12 26.44 1.56
C ARG A 157 5.73 25.87 1.30
N MET A 158 5.43 24.66 1.77
CA MET A 158 4.10 24.06 1.57
C MET A 158 3.32 24.07 2.88
N GLU A 159 3.02 25.26 3.39
CA GLU A 159 2.20 25.49 4.60
C GLU A 159 0.76 24.94 4.48
N GLU A 160 0.34 24.48 3.30
CA GLU A 160 -1.05 24.08 3.02
C GLU A 160 -1.28 22.55 2.91
N MET A 161 -0.23 21.72 3.00
CA MET A 161 -0.40 20.26 2.95
C MET A 161 -0.43 19.63 4.34
N GLU A 162 -1.64 19.43 4.87
CA GLU A 162 -1.86 18.55 6.02
C GLU A 162 -1.32 17.13 5.69
N GLY A 163 -0.46 16.59 6.57
CA GLY A 163 0.08 15.22 6.48
C GLY A 163 1.53 15.09 5.98
N GLY A 164 2.08 16.10 5.30
CA GLY A 164 3.45 16.10 4.77
C GLY A 164 3.68 15.09 3.63
N ILE A 165 4.79 15.25 2.89
CA ILE A 165 5.13 14.37 1.76
C ILE A 165 6.02 13.23 2.26
N ILE A 166 5.64 11.98 1.98
CA ILE A 166 6.46 10.81 2.34
C ILE A 166 7.15 10.31 1.08
N LEU A 167 8.47 10.15 1.16
CA LEU A 167 9.26 9.44 0.17
C LEU A 167 9.34 7.97 0.54
N ILE A 168 8.75 7.11 -0.29
CA ILE A 168 8.88 5.65 -0.21
C ILE A 168 10.08 5.21 -1.05
N ARG A 169 10.98 4.45 -0.43
CA ARG A 169 12.15 3.86 -1.07
C ARG A 169 12.28 2.39 -0.72
N THR A 170 13.11 1.70 -1.49
CA THR A 170 13.63 0.38 -1.17
C THR A 170 15.14 0.44 -0.99
N ASN A 171 15.71 -0.61 -0.40
CA ASN A 171 17.16 -0.84 -0.38
C ASN A 171 17.80 -0.94 -1.79
N LEU A 172 17.00 -0.96 -2.87
CA LEU A 172 17.46 -0.98 -4.26
C LEU A 172 17.22 0.33 -5.02
N SER A 173 16.51 1.31 -4.45
CA SER A 173 16.08 2.54 -5.16
C SER A 173 17.23 3.33 -5.79
N ASP A 174 18.45 3.30 -5.23
CA ASP A 174 19.62 3.98 -5.81
C ASP A 174 20.14 3.32 -7.09
N LYS A 175 19.84 2.03 -7.30
CA LYS A 175 20.31 1.24 -8.44
C LYS A 175 19.23 1.09 -9.50
N MET A 176 17.98 0.93 -9.06
CA MET A 176 16.83 0.72 -9.93
C MET A 176 15.56 1.08 -9.18
N LYS A 177 14.61 1.69 -9.90
CA LYS A 177 13.28 2.01 -9.36
C LYS A 177 12.33 0.84 -9.60
N SER A 178 11.58 0.43 -8.57
CA SER A 178 10.53 -0.57 -8.75
C SER A 178 9.34 0.01 -9.52
N MET A 179 8.69 -0.84 -10.31
CA MET A 179 7.42 -0.52 -10.96
C MET A 179 6.25 -0.57 -9.98
N LEU A 180 6.31 -1.55 -9.09
CA LEU A 180 5.31 -1.86 -8.09
C LEU A 180 6.02 -2.50 -6.91
N LEU A 181 5.54 -2.17 -5.70
CA LEU A 181 5.87 -2.87 -4.47
C LEU A 181 4.69 -3.77 -4.09
N ILE A 182 4.98 -5.01 -3.70
CA ILE A 182 3.99 -6.01 -3.29
C ILE A 182 4.39 -6.53 -1.90
N GLY A 183 3.50 -6.36 -0.93
CA GLY A 183 3.58 -7.04 0.36
C GLY A 183 2.76 -8.33 0.30
N SER A 184 3.30 -9.43 0.79
CA SER A 184 2.59 -10.71 0.90
C SER A 184 2.76 -11.30 2.30
N ASN A 185 1.70 -11.89 2.87
CA ASN A 185 1.78 -12.59 4.15
C ASN A 185 2.42 -13.98 4.03
N LYS A 186 2.66 -14.43 2.80
CA LYS A 186 3.42 -15.64 2.47
C LYS A 186 4.66 -15.26 1.68
N PRO A 187 5.82 -15.88 1.94
CA PRO A 187 7.01 -15.67 1.10
C PRO A 187 6.70 -16.03 -0.36
N LEU A 188 7.03 -15.12 -1.28
CA LEU A 188 7.03 -15.35 -2.72
C LEU A 188 8.45 -15.71 -3.19
N SER A 189 8.53 -16.50 -4.25
CA SER A 189 9.80 -16.86 -4.89
C SER A 189 10.34 -15.69 -5.71
N GLU A 190 11.61 -15.36 -5.55
CA GLU A 190 12.28 -14.40 -6.43
C GLU A 190 12.50 -15.02 -7.81
N LYS A 191 11.89 -14.44 -8.85
CA LYS A 191 11.86 -15.00 -10.20
C LYS A 191 11.57 -13.93 -11.25
N ILE A 192 11.67 -14.33 -12.52
CA ILE A 192 11.08 -13.58 -13.61
C ILE A 192 9.56 -13.82 -13.59
N VAL A 193 8.79 -12.74 -13.50
CA VAL A 193 7.33 -12.76 -13.41
C VAL A 193 6.65 -12.36 -14.73
N SER A 194 7.40 -11.72 -15.64
CA SER A 194 6.94 -11.39 -16.99
C SER A 194 8.12 -11.19 -17.93
N TYR A 195 8.00 -11.55 -19.21
CA TYR A 195 9.03 -11.30 -20.22
C TYR A 195 8.61 -10.15 -21.13
N ASN A 196 9.45 -9.13 -21.23
CA ASN A 196 9.23 -7.95 -22.06
C ASN A 196 9.71 -8.22 -23.49
N ASN A 197 8.91 -8.92 -24.28
CA ASN A 197 9.11 -8.92 -25.74
C ASN A 197 8.47 -7.68 -26.39
N ASN A 198 7.60 -6.98 -25.67
CA ASN A 198 7.15 -5.64 -25.98
C ASN A 198 7.00 -4.91 -24.64
N PRO A 199 7.62 -3.74 -24.42
CA PRO A 199 7.29 -2.95 -23.26
C PRO A 199 5.78 -2.75 -23.27
N ILE A 200 5.12 -3.10 -22.16
CA ILE A 200 3.73 -2.69 -21.95
C ILE A 200 3.79 -1.18 -21.87
N ASP A 201 3.65 -0.51 -23.02
CA ASP A 201 3.20 0.87 -23.05
C ASP A 201 1.83 0.83 -22.38
N PRO A 202 1.66 1.47 -21.22
CA PRO A 202 0.44 1.27 -20.48
C PRO A 202 -0.72 1.69 -21.40
N HIS A 203 -1.65 0.78 -21.65
CA HIS A 203 -2.63 0.96 -22.71
C HIS A 203 -3.99 1.22 -22.09
N THR A 204 -4.53 2.41 -22.34
CA THR A 204 -5.97 2.64 -22.17
C THR A 204 -6.68 1.81 -23.22
N LEU A 205 -7.52 0.88 -22.77
CA LEU A 205 -8.30 0.05 -23.68
C LEU A 205 -9.62 0.75 -23.96
N TYR A 206 -9.72 1.34 -25.15
CA TYR A 206 -10.94 1.95 -25.64
C TYR A 206 -11.98 0.88 -26.00
N PRO A 207 -13.29 1.15 -25.89
CA PRO A 207 -14.34 0.26 -26.37
C PRO A 207 -14.05 -0.32 -27.77
N GLY A 208 -14.20 -1.63 -27.91
CA GLY A 208 -13.90 -2.39 -29.12
C GLY A 208 -12.43 -2.86 -29.23
N GLN A 209 -11.54 -2.39 -28.37
CA GLN A 209 -10.15 -2.88 -28.34
C GLN A 209 -10.01 -4.17 -27.54
N ARG A 210 -8.96 -4.92 -27.90
CA ARG A 210 -8.59 -6.19 -27.27
C ARG A 210 -7.09 -6.25 -27.06
N LYS A 211 -6.68 -6.78 -25.90
CA LYS A 211 -5.28 -7.11 -25.57
C LYS A 211 -5.20 -8.55 -25.12
N THR A 212 -4.24 -9.32 -25.66
CA THR A 212 -3.94 -10.65 -25.14
C THR A 212 -2.92 -10.54 -24.00
N VAL A 213 -3.25 -11.14 -22.86
CA VAL A 213 -2.42 -11.23 -21.65
C VAL A 213 -2.09 -12.69 -21.38
N TYR A 214 -0.88 -12.99 -20.90
CA TYR A 214 -0.37 -14.35 -20.79
C TYR A 214 0.76 -14.46 -19.77
N THR A 215 1.00 -15.66 -19.27
CA THR A 215 2.19 -16.02 -18.48
C THR A 215 3.28 -16.57 -19.40
N TRP A 216 4.55 -16.51 -18.98
CA TRP A 216 5.67 -16.90 -19.84
C TRP A 216 6.04 -18.39 -19.77
N ASN A 217 5.40 -19.21 -18.94
CA ASN A 217 5.94 -20.55 -18.70
C ASN A 217 6.03 -21.41 -19.98
N SER A 218 7.22 -21.95 -20.20
CA SER A 218 7.95 -21.93 -21.48
C SER A 218 7.70 -23.10 -22.44
N ILE A 219 6.57 -23.82 -22.32
CA ILE A 219 6.33 -25.03 -23.13
C ILE A 219 5.04 -24.94 -23.96
N GLN A 220 4.09 -24.07 -23.60
CA GLN A 220 2.89 -23.81 -24.41
C GLN A 220 2.63 -22.31 -24.41
N ARG A 221 3.10 -21.61 -25.46
CA ARG A 221 3.08 -20.14 -25.62
C ARG A 221 1.72 -19.46 -25.37
N TYR A 222 0.63 -20.19 -25.20
CA TYR A 222 -0.72 -19.65 -25.03
C TYR A 222 -1.62 -20.45 -24.08
N GLY A 223 -1.10 -21.45 -23.36
CA GLY A 223 -1.92 -22.35 -22.51
C GLY A 223 -2.89 -21.61 -21.58
N ASN A 224 -2.41 -20.52 -20.99
CA ASN A 224 -3.17 -19.70 -20.04
C ASN A 224 -3.39 -18.27 -20.54
N ALA A 225 -3.37 -18.06 -21.86
CA ALA A 225 -3.59 -16.73 -22.42
C ALA A 225 -5.07 -16.32 -22.34
N LEU A 226 -5.32 -15.09 -21.90
CA LEU A 226 -6.64 -14.47 -21.84
C LEU A 226 -6.69 -13.30 -22.83
N ASN A 227 -7.86 -13.08 -23.43
CA ASN A 227 -8.18 -11.84 -24.11
C ASN A 227 -8.87 -10.89 -23.13
N LEU A 228 -8.24 -9.74 -22.86
CA LEU A 228 -8.85 -8.61 -22.18
C LEU A 228 -9.51 -7.72 -23.23
N ASN A 229 -10.84 -7.63 -23.16
CA ASN A 229 -11.67 -6.86 -24.09
C ASN A 229 -12.27 -5.66 -23.35
N ALA A 230 -12.19 -4.49 -23.97
CA ALA A 230 -12.92 -3.32 -23.53
C ALA A 230 -14.22 -3.19 -24.34
N ILE A 231 -15.33 -3.05 -23.64
CA ILE A 231 -16.68 -2.93 -24.21
C ILE A 231 -17.26 -1.61 -23.70
N GLY A 232 -18.11 -0.97 -24.49
CA GLY A 232 -18.77 0.27 -24.13
C GLY A 232 -19.21 1.02 -25.38
N THR A 233 -19.79 2.20 -25.19
CA THR A 233 -20.22 3.07 -26.29
C THR A 233 -19.81 4.50 -26.00
N PHE A 234 -19.45 5.23 -27.05
CA PHE A 234 -19.25 6.68 -26.97
C PHE A 234 -20.52 7.40 -27.39
N LYS A 235 -20.93 8.40 -26.62
CA LYS A 235 -21.97 9.35 -27.00
C LYS A 235 -21.38 10.74 -27.11
N ASP A 236 -21.73 11.43 -28.18
CA ASP A 236 -21.44 12.85 -28.31
C ASP A 236 -22.34 13.65 -27.36
N SER A 237 -21.77 14.62 -26.66
CA SER A 237 -22.47 15.50 -25.74
C SER A 237 -22.06 16.95 -26.01
N GLN A 238 -22.82 17.92 -25.52
CA GLN A 238 -22.48 19.34 -25.68
C GLN A 238 -21.10 19.71 -25.08
N HIS A 239 -20.56 18.88 -24.18
CA HIS A 239 -19.28 19.07 -23.52
C HIS A 239 -18.20 18.07 -23.97
N GLY A 240 -18.43 17.36 -25.07
CA GLY A 240 -17.49 16.39 -25.65
C GLY A 240 -17.98 14.95 -25.60
N VAL A 241 -17.06 14.02 -25.86
CA VAL A 241 -17.39 12.59 -25.94
C VAL A 241 -17.50 11.99 -24.55
N VAL A 242 -18.68 11.45 -24.22
CA VAL A 242 -18.95 10.75 -22.97
C VAL A 242 -18.90 9.24 -23.22
N LEU A 243 -18.17 8.53 -22.37
CA LEU A 243 -18.12 7.08 -22.37
C LEU A 243 -19.28 6.52 -21.53
N GLU A 244 -20.03 5.58 -22.10
CA GLU A 244 -21.12 4.90 -21.42
C GLU A 244 -20.93 3.38 -21.41
N ASN A 245 -21.43 2.74 -20.35
CA ASN A 245 -21.44 1.29 -20.19
C ASN A 245 -20.06 0.62 -20.37
N TYR A 246 -19.00 1.31 -19.91
CA TYR A 246 -17.65 0.78 -20.01
C TYR A 246 -17.46 -0.46 -19.13
N GLN A 247 -17.07 -1.55 -19.78
CA GLN A 247 -16.80 -2.84 -19.16
C GLN A 247 -15.47 -3.42 -19.62
N LEU A 248 -14.81 -4.13 -18.71
CA LEU A 248 -13.66 -4.96 -19.01
C LEU A 248 -14.02 -6.43 -18.83
N ARG A 249 -13.76 -7.22 -19.87
CA ARG A 249 -14.07 -8.65 -19.90
C ARG A 249 -12.85 -9.47 -20.28
N LEU A 250 -12.51 -10.43 -19.43
CA LEU A 250 -11.54 -11.49 -19.72
C LEU A 250 -12.24 -12.63 -20.45
N THR A 251 -11.58 -13.19 -21.46
CA THR A 251 -12.07 -14.35 -22.21
C THR A 251 -10.93 -15.35 -22.38
N ASN A 252 -11.13 -16.59 -21.94
CA ASN A 252 -10.18 -17.66 -22.19
C ASN A 252 -10.25 -18.05 -23.67
N ILE A 253 -9.09 -18.09 -24.33
CA ILE A 253 -8.98 -18.38 -25.76
C ILE A 253 -9.13 -19.88 -26.04
N GLN A 254 -8.85 -20.73 -25.05
CA GLN A 254 -8.83 -22.18 -25.18
C GLN A 254 -10.09 -22.87 -24.60
N ASP A 255 -10.71 -22.29 -23.58
CA ASP A 255 -11.82 -22.89 -22.83
C ASP A 255 -13.19 -22.40 -23.31
N ASN A 256 -13.61 -22.79 -24.51
CA ASN A 256 -14.94 -22.51 -25.08
C ASN A 256 -15.42 -21.05 -24.92
N HIS A 257 -14.50 -20.08 -24.96
CA HIS A 257 -14.77 -18.67 -24.73
C HIS A 257 -15.42 -18.34 -23.38
N LYS A 258 -15.13 -19.11 -22.32
CA LYS A 258 -15.50 -18.74 -20.95
C LYS A 258 -15.06 -17.30 -20.68
N THR A 259 -15.95 -16.51 -20.07
CA THR A 259 -15.71 -15.09 -19.83
C THR A 259 -15.89 -14.70 -18.37
N GLN A 260 -15.15 -13.69 -17.94
CA GLN A 260 -15.32 -13.04 -16.64
C GLN A 260 -15.41 -11.53 -16.87
N ASP A 261 -16.46 -10.90 -16.35
CA ASP A 261 -16.52 -9.45 -16.20
C ASP A 261 -15.70 -9.04 -14.96
N ILE A 262 -14.73 -8.14 -15.14
CA ILE A 262 -13.87 -7.66 -14.05
C ILE A 262 -14.19 -6.20 -13.67
N SER A 263 -15.22 -5.60 -14.26
CA SER A 263 -15.55 -4.18 -14.11
C SER A 263 -15.87 -3.77 -12.68
N ASP A 264 -16.45 -4.68 -11.90
CA ASP A 264 -16.84 -4.44 -10.50
C ASP A 264 -15.66 -4.49 -9.52
N ASN A 265 -14.46 -4.87 -9.98
CA ASN A 265 -13.26 -4.80 -9.15
C ASN A 265 -12.73 -3.37 -9.01
N PHE A 266 -13.17 -2.43 -9.85
CA PHE A 266 -12.68 -1.05 -9.86
C PHE A 266 -13.67 -0.14 -9.12
N SER A 267 -13.30 0.29 -7.92
CA SER A 267 -14.06 1.31 -7.18
C SER A 267 -13.99 2.68 -7.84
N PHE A 268 -12.88 2.96 -8.54
CA PHE A 268 -12.65 4.19 -9.27
C PHE A 268 -12.19 3.88 -10.68
N LYS A 269 -12.74 4.59 -11.67
CA LYS A 269 -12.44 4.42 -13.10
C LYS A 269 -11.80 5.65 -13.74
N GLY A 270 -11.20 6.55 -12.95
CA GLY A 270 -10.61 7.78 -13.47
C GLY A 270 -11.63 8.79 -13.96
N GLU A 271 -11.16 9.99 -14.31
CA GLU A 271 -12.01 11.05 -14.89
C GLU A 271 -12.64 10.63 -16.22
N SER A 272 -11.94 9.79 -16.99
CA SER A 272 -12.41 9.31 -18.29
C SER A 272 -13.38 8.13 -18.20
N GLY A 273 -13.62 7.58 -17.01
CA GLY A 273 -14.39 6.35 -16.82
C GLY A 273 -13.70 5.07 -17.34
N MET A 274 -12.40 5.15 -17.68
CA MET A 274 -11.57 4.04 -18.15
C MET A 274 -10.41 3.75 -17.20
N VAL A 275 -10.04 2.47 -17.16
CA VAL A 275 -8.82 2.01 -16.47
C VAL A 275 -7.74 1.63 -17.49
N ARG A 276 -6.48 1.72 -17.07
CA ARG A 276 -5.30 1.44 -17.89
C ARG A 276 -4.64 0.16 -17.40
N LEU A 277 -4.42 -0.81 -18.30
CA LEU A 277 -3.60 -1.98 -17.96
C LEU A 277 -2.14 -1.54 -17.93
N ILE A 278 -1.49 -1.64 -16.77
CA ILE A 278 -0.10 -1.19 -16.58
C ILE A 278 0.88 -2.35 -16.47
N TRP A 279 0.43 -3.54 -16.03
CA TRP A 279 1.26 -4.72 -15.94
C TRP A 279 0.43 -6.02 -16.00
N PHE A 280 1.02 -7.10 -16.52
CA PHE A 280 0.50 -8.46 -16.38
C PHE A 280 1.65 -9.49 -16.36
N GLY A 281 1.42 -10.63 -15.72
CA GLY A 281 2.41 -11.70 -15.56
C GLY A 281 1.92 -12.77 -14.59
N ASP A 282 2.84 -13.35 -13.81
CA ASP A 282 2.56 -14.37 -12.79
C ASP A 282 3.40 -14.06 -11.53
N ILE A 283 2.80 -13.34 -10.59
CA ILE A 283 3.43 -12.86 -9.35
C ILE A 283 3.59 -14.01 -8.35
N ASP A 284 2.57 -14.85 -8.22
CA ASP A 284 2.45 -15.80 -7.11
C ASP A 284 2.78 -17.26 -7.47
N ASP A 285 3.25 -17.51 -8.69
CA ASP A 285 3.75 -18.82 -9.16
C ASP A 285 2.68 -19.89 -9.31
N ASP A 286 1.43 -19.49 -9.57
CA ASP A 286 0.36 -20.41 -9.89
C ASP A 286 0.24 -20.72 -11.41
N ASN A 287 1.15 -20.16 -12.21
CA ASN A 287 1.22 -20.26 -13.67
C ASN A 287 0.01 -19.66 -14.41
N LYS A 288 -0.80 -18.82 -13.77
CA LYS A 288 -1.92 -18.09 -14.37
C LYS A 288 -1.68 -16.59 -14.36
N VAL A 289 -2.51 -15.88 -15.13
CA VAL A 289 -2.31 -14.45 -15.40
C VAL A 289 -2.80 -13.61 -14.22
N ASP A 290 -1.90 -12.77 -13.73
CA ASP A 290 -2.17 -11.67 -12.82
C ASP A 290 -2.18 -10.34 -13.58
N LEU A 291 -2.95 -9.37 -13.07
CA LEU A 291 -3.20 -8.10 -13.74
C LEU A 291 -3.08 -6.93 -12.79
N LEU A 292 -2.42 -5.87 -13.23
CA LEU A 292 -2.35 -4.60 -12.53
C LEU A 292 -2.92 -3.48 -13.40
N PHE A 293 -3.87 -2.76 -12.84
CA PHE A 293 -4.52 -1.62 -13.48
C PHE A 293 -4.23 -0.33 -12.72
N SER A 294 -4.27 0.78 -13.45
CA SER A 294 -4.31 2.12 -12.88
C SER A 294 -5.55 2.88 -13.38
N ALA A 295 -6.15 3.67 -12.51
CA ALA A 295 -7.21 4.61 -12.82
C ALA A 295 -6.81 5.96 -12.25
N SER A 296 -6.74 7.00 -13.09
CA SER A 296 -6.21 8.30 -12.68
C SER A 296 -7.20 9.43 -12.98
N SER A 297 -7.23 10.42 -12.10
CA SER A 297 -7.78 11.76 -12.32
C SER A 297 -6.66 12.79 -12.19
N THR A 298 -7.04 14.05 -12.24
CA THR A 298 -6.19 15.16 -11.84
C THR A 298 -5.68 14.98 -10.41
N SER A 299 -6.51 14.54 -9.46
CA SER A 299 -6.18 14.55 -8.02
C SER A 299 -5.75 13.22 -7.42
N GLU A 300 -6.10 12.09 -8.06
CA GLU A 300 -5.83 10.76 -7.51
C GLU A 300 -5.44 9.75 -8.57
N ASN A 301 -4.66 8.77 -8.17
CA ASN A 301 -4.30 7.60 -8.95
C ASN A 301 -4.54 6.34 -8.13
N GLN A 302 -5.57 5.58 -8.50
CA GLN A 302 -5.87 4.28 -7.90
C GLN A 302 -5.18 3.15 -8.68
N LEU A 303 -4.48 2.29 -7.95
CA LEU A 303 -3.98 1.02 -8.44
C LEU A 303 -4.92 -0.10 -8.01
N THR A 304 -5.11 -1.10 -8.88
CA THR A 304 -5.90 -2.30 -8.56
C THR A 304 -5.15 -3.53 -9.04
N LEU A 305 -4.80 -4.41 -8.09
CA LEU A 305 -4.16 -5.70 -8.37
C LEU A 305 -5.20 -6.81 -8.36
N LEU A 306 -5.27 -7.55 -9.47
CA LEU A 306 -6.06 -8.77 -9.58
C LEU A 306 -5.11 -9.95 -9.68
N LEU A 307 -5.26 -10.91 -8.76
CA LEU A 307 -4.48 -12.15 -8.77
C LEU A 307 -5.37 -13.32 -9.15
N SER A 308 -4.79 -14.23 -9.90
CA SER A 308 -5.41 -15.49 -10.27
C SER A 308 -5.65 -16.41 -9.07
N SER A 309 -4.75 -16.43 -8.08
CA SER A 309 -4.95 -17.16 -6.81
C SER A 309 -6.06 -16.61 -5.92
N LYS A 310 -6.53 -15.38 -6.18
CA LYS A 310 -7.67 -14.75 -5.49
C LYS A 310 -9.00 -14.94 -6.23
N ALA A 311 -9.00 -15.63 -7.37
CA ALA A 311 -10.21 -15.94 -8.10
C ALA A 311 -11.18 -16.78 -7.25
N MET A 312 -12.46 -16.41 -7.25
CA MET A 312 -13.52 -17.19 -6.63
C MET A 312 -14.30 -17.98 -7.68
N ASN A 313 -14.72 -19.19 -7.32
CA ASN A 313 -15.48 -20.09 -8.19
C ASN A 313 -14.73 -20.33 -9.52
N ASP A 314 -15.43 -20.09 -10.62
CA ASP A 314 -15.01 -20.31 -11.99
C ASP A 314 -14.32 -19.09 -12.63
N ASN A 315 -14.01 -18.05 -11.86
CA ASN A 315 -13.36 -16.84 -12.37
C ASN A 315 -11.86 -17.06 -12.69
N PHE A 316 -11.29 -16.19 -13.52
CA PHE A 316 -9.86 -16.21 -13.86
C PHE A 316 -9.01 -15.47 -12.83
N VAL A 317 -9.51 -14.35 -12.31
CA VAL A 317 -8.81 -13.50 -11.32
C VAL A 317 -9.78 -13.00 -10.26
N GLY A 318 -9.27 -12.58 -9.11
CA GLY A 318 -10.00 -11.83 -8.09
C GLY A 318 -9.19 -10.65 -7.57
N LYS A 319 -9.87 -9.62 -7.05
CA LYS A 319 -9.19 -8.46 -6.46
C LYS A 319 -8.36 -8.88 -5.25
N ALA A 320 -7.06 -8.63 -5.32
CA ALA A 320 -6.13 -8.88 -4.22
C ALA A 320 -5.96 -7.64 -3.37
N ASP A 321 -5.79 -6.47 -4.00
CA ASP A 321 -5.68 -5.19 -3.30
C ASP A 321 -6.02 -4.00 -4.22
N ASP A 322 -6.35 -2.88 -3.60
CA ASP A 322 -6.52 -1.57 -4.20
C ASP A 322 -5.91 -0.48 -3.32
N TRP A 323 -5.25 0.48 -3.95
CA TRP A 323 -4.59 1.57 -3.24
C TRP A 323 -4.64 2.87 -4.02
N THR A 324 -5.04 3.95 -3.36
CA THR A 324 -5.13 5.28 -3.95
C THR A 324 -3.98 6.15 -3.46
N ASN A 325 -3.23 6.70 -4.42
CA ASN A 325 -2.23 7.74 -4.18
C ASN A 325 -2.82 9.08 -4.66
N TYR A 326 -2.80 10.10 -3.81
CA TYR A 326 -3.22 11.46 -4.17
C TYR A 326 -2.04 12.22 -4.75
N ASN A 327 -2.30 13.00 -5.79
CA ASN A 327 -1.26 13.83 -6.38
C ASN A 327 -0.90 14.95 -5.41
N CYS A 328 0.40 15.07 -5.12
CA CYS A 328 0.96 16.18 -4.38
C CYS A 328 0.91 17.44 -5.28
N TYR A 329 -0.05 18.34 -5.06
CA TYR A 329 -0.18 19.60 -5.78
C TYR A 329 0.68 20.74 -5.25
#